data_AF-A0A6M8ECR6-F1
#
_entry.id   AF-A0A6M8ECR6-F1
#
_cell.length_a   1.000
_cell.length_b   1.000
_cell.length_c   1.000
_cell.angle_alpha   90.00
_cell.angle_beta   90.00
_cell.angle_gamma   90.00
#
_symmetry.space_group_name_H-M   'P 1'
#
loop_
_entity.id
_entity.type
_entity.pdbx_description
1 polymer ?
#
loop_
_entity_poly.entity_id
_entity_poly.type
_entity_poly.pdbx_seq_one_letter_code
_entity_poly.pdbx_strand_id
1 'polypeptide(L)'
;MDIYQWIGFLGMIFIVIAYLFLQTNKYSINSLQYQLLNLIGAILLLISLFVHFNLGSFIIEIFWIIITIYGIIINIKRKKKEQEQ
;
A
#
# COMPACT_ATOMS: atom_id res chain seq x y z
N MET A 1 11.07 8.43 -20.98
CA MET A 1 10.26 8.08 -19.80
C MET A 1 9.14 9.09 -19.70
N ASP A 2 7.90 8.65 -19.72
CA ASP A 2 6.75 9.54 -19.53
C ASP A 2 6.47 9.80 -18.03
N ILE A 3 5.60 10.76 -17.75
CA ILE A 3 5.24 11.11 -16.37
C ILE A 3 4.60 9.94 -15.61
N TYR A 4 3.92 9.03 -16.31
CA TYR A 4 3.25 7.87 -15.71
C TYR A 4 4.25 6.81 -15.25
N GLN A 5 5.35 6.61 -15.97
CA GLN A 5 6.45 5.76 -15.53
C GLN A 5 7.11 6.32 -14.28
N TRP A 6 7.30 7.64 -14.18
CA TRP A 6 7.82 8.26 -12.96
C TRP A 6 6.87 8.10 -11.77
N ILE A 7 5.56 8.21 -12.00
CA ILE A 7 4.52 7.90 -10.99
C ILE A 7 4.63 6.44 -10.54
N GLY A 8 4.79 5.51 -11.48
CA GLY A 8 4.99 4.09 -11.18
C GLY A 8 6.25 3.83 -10.35
N PHE A 9 7.38 4.46 -10.70
CA PHE A 9 8.60 4.37 -9.89
C PHE A 9 8.45 4.96 -8.49
N LEU A 10 7.74 6.08 -8.37
CA LEU A 10 7.43 6.63 -7.05
C LEU A 10 6.60 5.62 -6.25
N GLY A 11 5.56 5.02 -6.85
CA GLY A 11 4.76 3.96 -6.23
C GLY A 11 5.58 2.76 -5.77
N MET A 12 6.48 2.26 -6.62
CA MET A 12 7.45 1.22 -6.28
C MET A 12 8.29 1.59 -5.05
N ILE A 13 8.84 2.81 -4.99
CA ILE A 13 9.65 3.28 -3.86
C ILE A 13 8.83 3.25 -2.56
N PHE A 14 7.56 3.67 -2.59
CA PHE A 14 6.68 3.61 -1.43
C PHE A 14 6.50 2.18 -0.91
N ILE A 15 6.23 1.20 -1.80
CA ILE A 15 6.08 -0.21 -1.41
C ILE A 15 7.39 -0.77 -0.83
N VAL A 16 8.52 -0.50 -1.49
CA VAL A 16 9.84 -0.97 -1.02
C VAL A 16 10.19 -0.39 0.35
N ILE A 17 9.92 0.89 0.60
CA ILE A 17 10.13 1.52 1.90
C ILE A 17 9.19 0.94 2.96
N ALA A 18 7.92 0.68 2.61
CA ALA A 18 6.97 0.02 3.51
C ALA A 18 7.52 -1.35 3.94
N TYR A 19 7.97 -2.15 2.98
CA TYR A 19 8.53 -3.46 3.23
C TYR A 19 9.83 -3.39 4.02
N LEU A 20 10.71 -2.42 3.75
CA LEU A 20 11.93 -2.20 4.52
C LEU A 20 11.63 -1.91 6.00
N PHE A 21 10.65 -1.05 6.29
CA PHE A 21 10.25 -0.75 7.66
C PHE A 21 9.58 -1.93 8.35
N LEU A 22 8.86 -2.77 7.60
CA LEU A 22 8.34 -4.03 8.10
C LEU A 22 9.48 -5.00 8.45
N GLN A 23 10.44 -5.16 7.53
CA GLN A 23 11.56 -6.10 7.66
C GLN A 23 12.53 -5.73 8.77
N THR A 24 12.71 -4.43 9.02
CA THR A 24 13.52 -3.91 10.14
C THR A 24 12.77 -3.91 11.47
N ASN A 25 11.55 -4.46 11.52
CA ASN A 25 10.65 -4.43 12.69
C ASN A 25 10.35 -3.01 13.22
N LYS A 26 10.61 -1.96 12.42
CA LYS A 26 10.27 -0.58 12.78
C LYS A 26 8.75 -0.38 12.77
N TYR A 27 8.07 -1.02 11.82
CA TYR A 27 6.61 -1.11 11.75
C TYR A 27 6.17 -2.57 11.78
N SER A 28 5.01 -2.84 12.36
CA SER A 28 4.37 -4.15 12.26
C SER A 28 3.33 -4.16 11.13
N ILE A 29 2.84 -5.34 10.77
CA ILE A 29 1.74 -5.52 9.80
C ILE A 29 0.48 -4.71 10.20
N ASN A 30 0.32 -4.46 11.51
CA ASN A 30 -0.77 -3.68 12.05
C ASN A 30 -0.44 -2.17 12.21
N SER A 31 0.74 -1.72 11.77
CA SER A 31 1.07 -0.29 11.79
C SER A 31 0.25 0.43 10.72
N LEU A 32 -0.37 1.55 11.12
CA LEU A 32 -1.09 2.41 10.19
C LEU A 32 -0.12 3.00 9.14
N GLN A 33 1.09 3.36 9.55
CA GLN A 33 2.11 3.92 8.66
C GLN A 33 2.52 2.91 7.56
N TYR A 34 2.75 1.65 7.93
CA TYR A 34 3.01 0.57 6.97
C TYR A 34 1.88 0.44 5.95
N GLN A 35 0.63 0.39 6.43
CA GLN A 35 -0.53 0.23 5.55
C GLN A 35 -0.77 1.44 4.66
N LEU A 36 -0.57 2.66 5.15
CA LEU A 36 -0.67 3.87 4.32
C LEU A 36 0.40 3.92 3.23
N LEU A 37 1.65 3.56 3.54
CA LEU A 37 2.72 3.50 2.55
C LEU A 37 2.39 2.50 1.43
N ASN A 38 1.93 1.30 1.80
CA ASN A 38 1.49 0.30 0.82
C ASN A 38 0.30 0.77 -0.02
N LEU A 39 -0.70 1.39 0.60
CA LEU A 39 -1.88 1.88 -0.11
C LEU A 39 -1.51 2.97 -1.13
N ILE A 40 -0.68 3.93 -0.73
CA ILE A 40 -0.20 5.00 -1.62
C ILE A 40 0.62 4.39 -2.76
N GLY A 41 1.53 3.46 -2.44
CA GLY A 41 2.35 2.78 -3.43
C GLY A 41 1.52 2.05 -4.49
N ALA A 42 0.53 1.27 -4.04
CA ALA A 42 -0.36 0.53 -4.91
C ALA A 42 -1.23 1.42 -5.81
N ILE A 43 -1.75 2.54 -5.26
CA ILE A 43 -2.52 3.51 -6.05
C ILE A 43 -1.66 4.15 -7.14
N LEU A 44 -0.42 4.55 -6.83
CA LEU A 44 0.49 5.14 -7.81
C LEU A 44 0.86 4.14 -8.92
N LEU A 45 1.12 2.88 -8.57
CA LEU A 45 1.35 1.82 -9.56
C LEU A 45 0.10 1.60 -10.43
N LEU A 46 -1.08 1.54 -9.83
CA LEU A 46 -2.35 1.42 -10.56
C LEU A 46 -2.55 2.58 -11.55
N ILE A 47 -2.23 3.83 -11.15
CA ILE A 47 -2.27 5.01 -12.04
C ILE A 47 -1.32 4.85 -13.23
N SER A 48 -0.10 4.36 -12.99
CA SER A 48 0.87 4.15 -14.08
C SER A 48 0.40 3.12 -15.11
N LEU A 49 -0.36 2.11 -14.65
CA LEU A 49 -0.89 1.02 -15.47
C LEU A 49 -2.05 1.44 -16.38
N PHE A 50 -2.66 2.61 -16.20
CA PHE A 50 -3.67 3.09 -17.16
C PHE A 50 -3.07 3.51 -18.50
N VAL A 51 -1.76 3.82 -18.54
CA VAL A 51 -1.05 4.20 -19.78
C VAL A 51 -0.27 3.03 -20.35
N HIS A 52 0.51 2.35 -19.51
CA HIS A 52 1.25 1.14 -19.90
C HIS A 52 0.57 -0.09 -19.32
N PHE A 53 -0.56 -0.45 -19.90
CA PHE A 53 -1.43 -1.47 -19.30
C PHE A 53 -0.80 -2.86 -19.29
N ASN A 54 -0.80 -3.44 -18.09
CA ASN A 54 -0.47 -4.83 -17.86
C ASN A 54 -1.56 -5.45 -16.97
N LEU A 55 -2.33 -6.38 -17.54
CA LEU A 55 -3.50 -6.94 -16.86
C LEU A 55 -3.13 -7.63 -15.53
N GLY A 56 -2.03 -8.39 -15.50
CA GLY A 56 -1.58 -9.09 -14.29
C GLY A 56 -1.19 -8.12 -13.18
N SER A 57 -0.41 -7.09 -13.53
CA SER A 57 0.00 -6.03 -12.61
C SER A 57 -1.20 -5.21 -12.13
N PHE A 58 -2.16 -4.93 -13.02
CA PHE A 58 -3.37 -4.18 -12.66
C PHE A 58 -4.23 -4.93 -11.64
N ILE A 59 -4.43 -6.23 -11.85
CA ILE A 59 -5.22 -7.08 -10.95
C ILE A 59 -4.55 -7.19 -9.57
N ILE A 60 -3.23 -7.40 -9.52
CA ILE A 60 -2.53 -7.51 -8.23
C ILE A 60 -2.59 -6.20 -7.44
N GLU A 61 -2.46 -5.04 -8.08
CA GLU A 61 -2.59 -3.74 -7.40
C GLU A 61 -4.00 -3.52 -6.82
N ILE A 62 -5.05 -3.96 -7.52
CA ILE A 62 -6.41 -3.94 -6.97
C ILE A 62 -6.51 -4.80 -5.71
N PHE A 63 -5.96 -6.01 -5.73
CA PHE A 63 -5.95 -6.88 -4.55
C PHE A 63 -5.15 -6.26 -3.40
N TRP A 64 -3.99 -5.65 -3.67
CA TRP A 64 -3.20 -4.94 -2.67
C TRP A 64 -4.00 -3.84 -1.99
N ILE A 65 -4.72 -3.02 -2.77
CA ILE A 65 -5.57 -1.96 -2.24
C ILE A 65 -6.66 -2.54 -1.34
N ILE A 66 -7.36 -3.60 -1.77
CA ILE A 66 -8.44 -4.25 -1.00
C ILE A 66 -7.91 -4.81 0.32
N ILE A 67 -6.81 -5.58 0.27
CA ILE A 67 -6.19 -6.19 1.45
C ILE A 67 -5.72 -5.12 2.43
N THR A 68 -5.13 -4.04 1.91
CA THR A 68 -4.64 -2.93 2.74
C THR A 68 -5.78 -2.19 3.41
N ILE A 69 -6.87 -1.86 2.69
CA ILE A 69 -8.06 -1.22 3.27
C ILE A 69 -8.67 -2.11 4.37
N TYR A 70 -8.77 -3.42 4.12
CA TYR A 70 -9.26 -4.37 5.11
C TYR A 70 -8.41 -4.36 6.39
N GLY A 71 -7.08 -4.37 6.25
CA GLY A 71 -6.15 -4.24 7.36
C GLY A 71 -6.34 -2.95 8.16
N ILE A 72 -6.60 -1.82 7.49
CA ILE A 72 -6.75 -0.52 8.15
C ILE A 72 -8.01 -0.53 9.00
N ILE A 73 -9.12 -1.03 8.44
CA ILE A 73 -10.41 -1.13 9.12
C ILE A 73 -10.31 -2.01 10.38
N ILE A 74 -9.65 -3.17 10.29
CA ILE A 74 -9.42 -4.04 11.46
C ILE A 74 -8.63 -3.30 12.54
N ASN A 75 -7.53 -2.63 12.15
CA ASN A 75 -6.66 -1.97 13.09
C ASN A 75 -7.37 -0.82 13.84
N ILE A 76 -8.19 -0.04 13.12
CA ILE A 76 -9.02 1.01 13.73
C ILE A 76 -10.04 0.41 14.70
N LYS A 77 -10.73 -0.66 14.29
CA LYS A 77 -11.71 -1.35 15.16
C LYS A 77 -11.07 -1.91 16.44
N ARG A 78 -9.85 -2.44 16.35
CA ARG A 78 -9.11 -2.96 17.51
C ARG A 78 -8.73 -1.85 18.48
N LYS A 79 -8.17 -0.75 17.98
CA LYS A 79 -7.82 0.41 18.83
C LYS A 79 -9.03 0.99 19.55
N LYS A 80 -10.21 1.00 18.91
CA LYS A 80 -11.45 1.45 19.54
C LYS A 80 -11.85 0.55 20.72
N LYS A 81 -11.75 -0.78 20.58
CA LYS A 81 -12.04 -1.73 21.67
C LYS A 81 -11.09 -1.59 22.86
N GLU A 82 -9.81 -1.31 22.61
CA GLU A 82 -8.80 -1.09 23.65
C GLU A 82 -9.02 0.22 24.43
N GLN A 83 -9.72 1.20 23.84
CA GLN A 83 -10.06 2.48 24.52
C GLN A 83 -11.36 2.41 25.33
N GLU A 84 -12.21 1.41 25.05
CA GLU A 84 -13.49 1.19 25.75
C GLU A 84 -13.35 0.23 26.97
N GLN A 85 -12.17 -0.37 27.16
CA GLN A 85 -11.81 -1.26 28.29
C GLN A 85 -10.97 -0.51 29.33
#